data_AF-A0A699IKX7-F1
#
_entry.id   AF-A0A699IKX7-F1
#
_cell.length_a   1.000
_cell.length_b   1.000
_cell.length_c   1.000
_cell.angle_alpha   90.00
_cell.angle_beta   90.00
_cell.angle_gamma   90.00
#
_symmetry.space_group_name_H-M   'P 1'
#
loop_
_entity.id
_entity.type
_entity.pdbx_description
1 polymer ?
#
loop_
_entity_poly.entity_id
_entity_poly.type
_entity_poly.pdbx_seq_one_letter_code
_entity_poly.pdbx_strand_id
1 'polypeptide(L)'
;MAPKKRNTRASPAITTTTATLITSAHLKALIDQGIANGLAARNANKSMNGDDNHNLRTSVRRQASLAHECTFLDFVKCKPLYFKGTEGVVELTQWFERMATVFCINNYTVENQIKFATCTLLRSALTWWNSHVKNVVHDVAYAMT
;
A
#
# COMPACT_ATOMS: atom_id res chain seq x y z
N MET A 1 -59.90 32.99 -25.44
CA MET A 1 -58.43 32.79 -25.52
C MET A 1 -58.02 31.92 -24.34
N ALA A 2 -57.46 30.74 -24.59
CA ALA A 2 -57.01 29.80 -23.54
C ALA A 2 -55.47 29.74 -23.53
N PRO A 3 -54.81 29.68 -22.37
CA PRO A 3 -53.36 29.65 -22.33
C PRO A 3 -52.85 28.22 -22.57
N LYS A 4 -51.86 28.12 -23.46
CA LYS A 4 -51.20 26.90 -23.92
C LYS A 4 -50.25 26.39 -22.83
N LYS A 5 -50.48 25.17 -22.31
CA LYS A 5 -49.53 24.47 -21.42
C LYS A 5 -48.21 24.22 -22.16
N ARG A 6 -47.12 24.83 -21.70
CA ARG A 6 -45.74 24.48 -22.10
C ARG A 6 -45.18 23.48 -21.10
N ASN A 7 -44.81 22.30 -21.57
CA ASN A 7 -44.00 21.34 -20.83
C ASN A 7 -42.55 21.83 -20.79
N THR A 8 -42.06 22.19 -19.60
CA THR A 8 -40.63 22.45 -19.38
C THR A 8 -39.96 21.13 -19.04
N ARG A 9 -39.24 20.56 -20.00
CA ARG A 9 -38.32 19.43 -19.79
C ARG A 9 -37.13 19.96 -18.97
N ALA A 10 -37.00 19.50 -17.73
CA ALA A 10 -35.82 19.77 -16.92
C ALA A 10 -34.60 19.12 -17.60
N SER A 11 -33.60 19.96 -17.88
CA SER A 11 -32.28 19.53 -18.34
C SER A 11 -31.57 18.82 -17.17
N PRO A 12 -31.05 17.59 -17.34
CA PRO A 12 -30.22 17.01 -16.30
C PRO A 12 -28.95 17.84 -16.16
N ALA A 13 -28.72 18.36 -14.95
CA ALA A 13 -27.45 18.95 -14.59
C ALA A 13 -26.35 17.91 -14.82
N ILE A 14 -25.44 18.22 -15.74
CA ILE A 14 -24.21 17.45 -15.89
C ILE A 14 -23.38 17.77 -14.65
N THR A 15 -23.42 16.88 -13.66
CA THR A 15 -22.44 16.87 -12.59
C THR A 15 -21.11 16.47 -13.23
N THR A 16 -20.28 17.46 -13.54
CA THR A 16 -18.89 17.22 -13.92
C THR A 16 -18.16 16.71 -12.68
N THR A 17 -18.18 15.39 -12.47
CA THR A 17 -17.24 14.73 -11.57
C THR A 17 -15.86 14.91 -12.19
N THR A 18 -15.10 15.88 -11.67
CA THR A 18 -13.68 16.04 -11.96
C THR A 18 -12.99 14.73 -11.58
N ALA A 19 -12.76 13.87 -12.57
CA ALA A 19 -11.90 12.72 -12.43
C ALA A 19 -10.49 13.25 -12.18
N THR A 20 -10.11 13.34 -10.91
CA THR A 20 -8.74 13.56 -10.48
C THR A 20 -7.91 12.45 -11.12
N LEU A 21 -7.26 12.77 -12.23
CA LEU A 21 -6.30 11.87 -12.87
C LEU A 21 -5.23 11.61 -11.82
N ILE A 22 -5.28 10.43 -11.21
CA ILE A 22 -4.27 10.00 -10.26
C ILE A 22 -2.98 9.84 -11.07
N THR A 23 -2.14 10.87 -11.03
CA THR A 23 -0.87 10.89 -11.74
C THR A 23 0.15 10.02 -11.00
N SER A 24 1.18 9.56 -11.71
CA SER A 24 2.30 8.81 -11.13
C SER A 24 2.96 9.55 -9.96
N ALA A 25 2.97 10.88 -9.99
CA ALA A 25 3.44 11.72 -8.88
C ALA A 25 2.59 11.56 -7.61
N HIS A 26 1.27 11.40 -7.75
CA HIS A 26 0.35 11.21 -6.62
C HIS A 26 0.55 9.84 -5.96
N LEU A 27 0.76 8.80 -6.77
CA LEU A 27 1.10 7.47 -6.27
C LEU A 27 2.46 7.46 -5.57
N LYS A 28 3.46 8.14 -6.15
CA LYS A 28 4.78 8.27 -5.53
C LYS A 28 4.69 8.97 -4.17
N ALA A 29 3.93 10.05 -4.07
CA ALA A 29 3.74 10.78 -2.82
C ALA A 29 3.05 9.93 -1.73
N LEU A 30 2.06 9.11 -2.10
CA LEU A 30 1.39 8.20 -1.16
C LEU A 30 2.33 7.11 -0.64
N ILE A 31 3.21 6.58 -1.51
CA ILE A 31 4.22 5.59 -1.13
C ILE A 31 5.26 6.21 -0.19
N ASP A 32 5.79 7.39 -0.54
CA ASP A 32 6.78 8.11 0.29
C ASP A 32 6.19 8.46 1.67
N GLN A 33 4.93 8.89 1.71
CA GLN A 33 4.21 9.18 2.96
C GLN A 33 4.02 7.92 3.83
N GLY A 34 3.68 6.78 3.23
CA GLY A 34 3.54 5.52 3.94
C GLY A 34 4.84 5.05 4.60
N ILE A 35 5.96 5.20 3.88
CA ILE A 35 7.31 4.87 4.38
C ILE A 35 7.70 5.77 5.55
N ALA A 36 7.48 7.09 5.42
CA ALA A 36 7.78 8.05 6.48
C ALA A 36 6.99 7.77 7.77
N ASN A 37 5.69 7.48 7.63
CA ASN A 37 4.82 7.17 8.77
C ASN A 37 5.26 5.87 9.48
N GLY A 38 5.60 4.83 8.72
CA GLY A 38 6.09 3.57 9.28
C GLY A 38 7.42 3.73 10.04
N LEU A 39 8.33 4.55 9.51
CA LEU A 39 9.60 4.86 10.17
C LEU A 39 9.38 5.63 11.49
N ALA A 40 8.50 6.63 11.47
CA ALA A 40 8.17 7.43 12.65
C ALA A 40 7.56 6.58 13.78
N ALA A 41 6.61 5.69 13.45
CA ALA A 41 6.00 4.78 14.42
C ALA A 41 7.02 3.82 15.05
N ARG A 42 7.95 3.28 14.25
CA ARG A 42 9.03 2.42 14.74
C ARG A 42 9.97 3.16 15.70
N ASN A 43 10.34 4.40 15.38
CA ASN A 43 11.25 5.20 16.21
C ASN A 43 10.58 5.63 17.53
N ALA A 44 9.28 5.93 17.51
CA ALA A 44 8.50 6.21 18.72
C ALA A 44 8.48 5.01 19.68
N ASN A 45 8.27 3.78 19.17
CA ASN A 45 8.31 2.57 20.00
C ASN A 45 9.72 2.27 20.56
N LYS A 46 10.79 2.63 19.85
CA LYS A 46 12.17 2.42 20.30
C LYS A 46 12.57 3.40 21.42
N SER A 47 11.97 4.59 21.45
CA SER A 47 12.27 5.65 22.43
C SER A 47 11.70 5.39 23.83
N MET A 48 10.83 4.39 24.01
CA MET A 48 10.14 4.15 25.29
C MET A 48 10.81 3.08 26.18
N ASN A 49 11.91 2.45 25.73
CA ASN A 49 12.72 1.56 26.55
C ASN A 49 13.87 2.34 27.21
N GLY A 50 13.50 3.24 28.13
CA GLY A 50 14.42 3.84 29.09
C GLY A 50 14.20 3.18 30.45
N ASP A 51 15.24 2.46 30.90
CA ASP A 51 15.47 1.85 32.22
C ASP A 51 14.36 0.96 32.82
N ASP A 52 14.66 -0.32 33.02
CA ASP A 52 14.45 -0.93 34.35
C ASP A 52 15.15 -2.29 34.51
N ASN A 53 15.71 -2.41 35.72
CA ASN A 53 16.70 -3.32 36.24
C ASN A 53 16.26 -4.80 36.36
N HIS A 54 17.23 -5.71 36.30
CA HIS A 54 17.07 -7.17 36.37
C HIS A 54 16.62 -7.67 37.76
N ASN A 55 15.68 -8.64 37.82
CA ASN A 55 15.93 -10.08 38.09
C ASN A 55 14.64 -10.78 38.61
N LEU A 56 14.65 -12.13 38.57
CA LEU A 56 13.70 -13.11 39.11
C LEU A 56 12.59 -13.60 38.16
N ARG A 57 13.04 -14.38 37.17
CA ARG A 57 12.76 -15.82 37.06
C ARG A 57 11.36 -16.25 37.56
N THR A 58 10.36 -16.12 36.68
CA THR A 58 9.19 -17.00 36.69
C THR A 58 8.88 -17.37 35.24
N SER A 59 8.90 -18.66 34.96
CA SER A 59 8.87 -19.31 33.66
C SER A 59 7.51 -19.25 32.96
N VAL A 60 6.87 -18.09 32.95
CA VAL A 60 5.96 -17.72 31.87
C VAL A 60 6.87 -17.12 30.83
N ARG A 61 7.40 -18.00 29.98
CA ARG A 61 8.24 -17.67 28.84
C ARG A 61 7.61 -16.46 28.18
N ARG A 62 8.20 -15.29 28.43
CA ARG A 62 8.08 -14.13 27.57
C ARG A 62 8.17 -14.73 26.19
N GLN A 63 7.05 -14.74 25.49
CA GLN A 63 7.05 -14.76 24.05
C GLN A 63 7.71 -13.40 23.72
N ALA A 64 9.03 -13.32 23.94
CA ALA A 64 9.92 -12.76 22.97
C ALA A 64 9.30 -13.23 21.68
N SER A 65 8.67 -12.29 20.98
CA SER A 65 8.24 -12.45 19.60
C SER A 65 9.25 -13.42 19.02
N LEU A 66 8.85 -14.69 18.92
CA LEU A 66 9.56 -15.62 18.07
C LEU A 66 9.50 -14.83 16.79
N ALA A 67 10.66 -14.40 16.30
CA ALA A 67 10.78 -13.76 15.02
C ALA A 67 10.12 -14.75 14.07
N HIS A 68 8.82 -14.57 13.86
CA HIS A 68 8.07 -15.42 12.99
C HIS A 68 8.58 -14.95 11.66
N GLU A 69 9.53 -15.71 11.13
CA GLU A 69 9.97 -15.52 9.77
C GLU A 69 8.76 -15.87 8.91
N CYS A 70 7.91 -14.87 8.67
CA CYS A 70 6.76 -15.06 7.81
C CYS A 70 7.30 -15.35 6.42
N THR A 71 6.97 -16.54 5.94
CA THR A 71 7.46 -17.05 4.67
C THR A 71 6.52 -16.64 3.54
N PHE A 72 6.99 -16.73 2.30
CA PHE A 72 6.11 -16.59 1.14
C PHE A 72 4.91 -17.55 1.18
N LEU A 73 5.07 -18.74 1.77
CA LEU A 73 3.98 -19.69 1.94
C LEU A 73 2.87 -19.13 2.84
N ASP A 74 3.24 -18.42 3.90
CA ASP A 74 2.28 -17.79 4.81
C ASP A 74 1.53 -16.65 4.11
N PHE A 75 2.22 -15.89 3.25
CA PHE A 75 1.59 -14.92 2.37
C PHE A 75 0.56 -15.54 1.43
N VAL A 76 0.88 -16.67 0.78
CA VAL A 76 -0.05 -17.37 -0.12
C VAL A 76 -1.27 -17.92 0.64
N LYS A 77 -1.10 -18.41 1.88
CA LYS A 77 -2.21 -18.85 2.74
C LYS A 77 -3.21 -17.73 3.03
N CYS A 78 -2.75 -16.49 3.09
CA CYS A 78 -3.61 -15.31 3.27
C CYS A 78 -4.47 -14.97 2.04
N LYS A 79 -4.36 -15.73 0.93
CA LYS A 79 -5.11 -15.51 -0.31
C LYS A 79 -5.01 -14.05 -0.77
N PRO A 80 -3.82 -13.62 -1.20
CA PRO A 80 -3.61 -12.24 -1.60
C PRO A 80 -4.51 -11.87 -2.77
N LEU A 81 -4.86 -10.59 -2.87
CA LEU A 81 -5.51 -10.05 -4.05
C LEU A 81 -4.45 -9.82 -5.13
N TYR A 82 -4.80 -10.12 -6.38
CA TYR A 82 -3.96 -9.86 -7.54
C TYR A 82 -4.47 -8.62 -8.27
N PHE A 83 -3.55 -7.83 -8.80
CA PHE A 83 -3.89 -6.60 -9.53
C PHE A 83 -3.30 -6.64 -10.94
N LYS A 84 -4.14 -6.56 -11.98
CA LYS A 84 -3.68 -6.63 -13.38
C LYS A 84 -3.36 -5.25 -13.97
N GLY A 85 -3.81 -4.18 -13.31
CA GLY A 85 -3.59 -2.80 -13.77
C GLY A 85 -4.69 -2.26 -14.67
N THR A 86 -5.75 -3.01 -14.92
CA THR A 86 -6.89 -2.58 -15.75
C THR A 86 -8.16 -2.34 -14.94
N GLU A 87 -8.15 -2.75 -13.67
CA GLU A 87 -9.32 -2.83 -12.79
C GLU A 87 -9.76 -1.49 -12.16
N GLY A 88 -9.15 -0.37 -12.56
CA GLY A 88 -9.53 0.97 -12.07
C GLY A 88 -9.13 1.24 -10.62
N VAL A 89 -9.54 2.41 -10.12
CA VAL A 89 -9.07 2.94 -8.82
C VAL A 89 -9.62 2.15 -7.62
N VAL A 90 -10.87 1.68 -7.70
CA VAL A 90 -11.51 0.95 -6.59
C VAL A 90 -10.77 -0.34 -6.28
N GLU A 91 -10.43 -1.11 -7.31
CA GLU A 91 -9.72 -2.39 -7.18
C GLU A 91 -8.26 -2.18 -6.78
N LEU A 92 -7.64 -1.09 -7.23
CA LEU A 92 -6.33 -0.67 -6.74
C LEU A 92 -6.34 -0.36 -5.24
N THR A 93 -7.34 0.40 -4.77
CA THR A 93 -7.49 0.72 -3.35
C THR A 93 -7.70 -0.55 -2.51
N GLN A 94 -8.59 -1.43 -2.93
CA GLN A 94 -8.83 -2.71 -2.22
C GLN A 94 -7.57 -3.58 -2.18
N TRP A 95 -6.80 -3.62 -3.26
CA TRP A 95 -5.52 -4.33 -3.29
C TRP A 95 -4.53 -3.77 -2.25
N PHE A 96 -4.40 -2.44 -2.16
CA PHE A 96 -3.54 -1.80 -1.15
C PHE A 96 -3.99 -2.10 0.28
N GLU A 97 -5.27 -1.98 0.58
CA GLU A 97 -5.82 -2.26 1.92
C GLU A 97 -5.58 -3.72 2.32
N ARG A 98 -5.73 -4.66 1.38
CA ARG A 98 -5.45 -6.08 1.61
C ARG A 98 -3.97 -6.31 1.89
N MET A 99 -3.08 -5.71 1.10
CA MET A 99 -1.62 -5.83 1.32
C MET A 99 -1.21 -5.25 2.66
N ALA A 100 -1.68 -4.04 3.01
CA ALA A 100 -1.41 -3.41 4.30
C ALA A 100 -1.87 -4.29 5.47
N THR A 101 -3.05 -4.90 5.36
CA THR A 101 -3.59 -5.80 6.39
C THR A 101 -2.75 -7.07 6.55
N VAL A 102 -2.44 -7.75 5.44
CA VAL A 102 -1.61 -8.97 5.45
C VAL A 102 -0.22 -8.65 6.00
N PHE A 103 0.34 -7.50 5.67
CA PHE A 103 1.65 -7.08 6.12
C PHE A 103 1.71 -6.73 7.61
N CYS A 104 0.69 -6.04 8.10
CA CYS A 104 0.57 -5.67 9.51
C CYS A 104 0.39 -6.89 10.41
N ILE A 105 -0.52 -7.81 10.06
CA ILE A 105 -0.83 -8.99 10.89
C ILE A 105 0.40 -9.91 11.03
N ASN A 106 1.16 -10.05 9.94
CA ASN A 106 2.31 -10.94 9.88
C ASN A 106 3.64 -10.24 10.21
N ASN A 107 3.64 -8.95 10.58
CA ASN A 107 4.86 -8.20 10.90
C ASN A 107 5.98 -8.32 9.83
N TYR A 108 5.63 -8.29 8.53
CA TYR A 108 6.63 -8.41 7.46
C TYR A 108 7.59 -7.21 7.44
N THR A 109 8.88 -7.45 7.18
CA THR A 109 9.87 -6.40 6.94
C THR A 109 9.57 -5.66 5.64
N VAL A 110 9.96 -4.38 5.53
CA VAL A 110 9.73 -3.55 4.31
C VAL A 110 10.23 -4.24 3.04
N GLU A 111 11.37 -4.92 3.10
CA GLU A 111 11.92 -5.67 1.97
C GLU A 111 10.99 -6.82 1.54
N ASN A 112 10.46 -7.58 2.49
CA ASN A 112 9.53 -8.69 2.21
C ASN A 112 8.17 -8.17 1.74
N GLN A 113 7.72 -7.03 2.24
CA GLN A 113 6.48 -6.39 1.77
C GLN A 113 6.57 -6.07 0.27
N ILE A 114 7.66 -5.42 -0.16
CA ILE A 114 7.86 -5.09 -1.58
C ILE A 114 7.98 -6.38 -2.42
N LYS A 115 8.80 -7.34 -1.98
CA LYS A 115 8.95 -8.62 -2.67
C LYS A 115 7.60 -9.33 -2.85
N PHE A 116 6.80 -9.47 -1.81
CA PHE A 116 5.54 -10.21 -1.89
C PHE A 116 4.42 -9.43 -2.58
N ALA A 117 4.35 -8.11 -2.41
CA ALA A 117 3.40 -7.28 -3.15
C ALA A 117 3.64 -7.39 -4.67
N THR A 118 4.90 -7.33 -5.11
CA THR A 118 5.25 -7.42 -6.53
C THR A 118 4.90 -8.78 -7.15
N CYS A 119 4.92 -9.88 -6.37
CA CYS A 119 4.46 -11.20 -6.81
C CYS A 119 2.96 -11.26 -7.14
N THR A 120 2.18 -10.24 -6.76
CA THR A 120 0.73 -10.20 -6.99
C THR A 120 0.32 -9.23 -8.11
N LEU A 121 1.29 -8.49 -8.66
CA LEU A 121 1.08 -7.68 -9.84
C LEU A 121 1.07 -8.58 -11.08
N LEU A 122 0.12 -8.33 -11.97
CA LEU A 122 -0.06 -9.07 -13.20
C LEU A 122 -0.14 -8.11 -14.39
N ARG A 123 0.07 -8.63 -15.60
CA ARG A 123 -0.15 -7.92 -16.88
C ARG A 123 0.43 -6.50 -16.88
N SER A 124 -0.41 -5.49 -17.15
CA SER A 124 -0.02 -4.10 -17.30
C SER A 124 0.63 -3.54 -16.02
N ALA A 125 0.17 -3.96 -14.84
CA ALA A 125 0.76 -3.55 -13.58
C ALA A 125 2.19 -4.12 -13.41
N LEU A 126 2.40 -5.38 -13.79
CA LEU A 126 3.73 -6.00 -13.75
C LEU A 126 4.69 -5.34 -14.76
N THR A 127 4.21 -5.08 -15.98
CA THR A 127 5.00 -4.37 -17.01
C THR A 127 5.40 -2.97 -16.52
N TRP A 128 4.48 -2.25 -15.90
CA TRP A 128 4.75 -0.93 -15.32
C TRP A 128 5.81 -1.01 -14.22
N TRP A 129 5.69 -1.95 -13.28
CA TRP A 129 6.66 -2.13 -12.20
C TRP A 129 8.07 -2.41 -12.74
N ASN A 130 8.19 -3.30 -13.73
CA ASN A 130 9.48 -3.62 -14.34
C ASN A 130 10.11 -2.41 -15.03
N SER A 131 9.31 -1.57 -15.70
CA SER A 131 9.79 -0.32 -16.28
C SER A 131 10.25 0.67 -15.21
N HIS A 132 9.53 0.77 -14.09
CA HIS A 132 9.88 1.66 -12.99
C HIS A 132 11.23 1.27 -12.35
N VAL A 133 11.41 -0.01 -12.03
CA VAL A 133 12.68 -0.53 -11.47
C VAL A 133 13.84 -0.25 -12.41
N LYS A 134 13.68 -0.49 -13.72
CA LYS A 134 14.70 -0.21 -14.73
C LYS A 134 15.11 1.27 -14.74
N ASN A 135 14.14 2.18 -14.69
CA ASN A 135 14.41 3.61 -14.72
C ASN A 135 15.11 4.08 -13.44
N VAL A 136 14.65 3.63 -12.26
CA VAL A 136 15.30 3.97 -10.98
C VAL A 136 16.76 3.50 -10.95
N VAL A 137 17.03 2.30 -11.45
CA VAL A 137 18.41 1.79 -11.54
C VAL A 137 19.27 2.63 -12.48
N HIS A 138 18.74 3.07 -13.62
CA HIS A 138 19.45 3.96 -14.54
C HIS A 138 19.72 5.34 -13.92
N ASP A 139 18.76 5.93 -13.22
CA ASP A 139 18.91 7.23 -12.55
C ASP A 139 19.98 7.17 -11.46
N VAL A 140 19.98 6.10 -10.66
CA VAL A 140 21.01 5.87 -9.63
C VAL A 140 22.38 5.70 -10.28
N ALA A 141 22.50 4.92 -11.35
CA ALA A 141 23.76 4.73 -12.05
C ALA A 141 24.31 6.05 -12.65
N TYR A 142 23.43 6.89 -13.19
CA TYR A 142 23.79 8.21 -13.73
C TYR A 142 24.18 9.21 -12.64
N ALA A 143 23.57 9.13 -11.45
CA ALA A 143 23.94 9.97 -10.31
C ALA A 143 25.28 9.57 -9.65
N MET A 144 25.80 8.38 -9.95
CA MET A 144 27.06 7.86 -9.42
C MET A 144 28.28 8.15 -10.32
N THR A 145 28.08 8.74 -11.50
CA THR A 145 29.12 9.24 -12.42
C THR A 145 29.29 10.73 -12.29
#